data_AF-A0AAU6FK14-F1
#
_entry.id   AF-A0AAU6FK14-F1
#
_cell.length_a   1.000
_cell.length_b   1.000
_cell.length_c   1.000
_cell.angle_alpha   90.00
_cell.angle_beta   90.00
_cell.angle_gamma   90.00
#
_symmetry.space_group_name_H-M   'P 1'
#
loop_
_entity.id
_entity.type
_entity.pdbx_description
1 polymer ?
#
loop_
_entity_poly.entity_id
_entity_poly.type
_entity_poly.pdbx_seq_one_letter_code
_entity_poly.pdbx_strand_id
1 'polypeptide(L)'
;MSPVNSARLMERQAHLASLDRSIISLIEERATTDSQLRTLRRLSGLHEFQLSRENDVLSQYHEALGRQGTSIALQLLAIARNEGRRKVDIEETATAA
;
A
#
# COMPACT_ATOMS: atom_id res chain seq x y z
N MET A 1 -30.09 22.15 -12.63
CA MET A 1 -29.02 22.31 -11.62
C MET A 1 -28.51 23.75 -11.68
N SER A 2 -28.34 24.43 -10.54
CA SER A 2 -27.77 25.80 -10.52
C SER A 2 -26.29 25.78 -10.96
N PRO A 3 -25.81 26.78 -11.73
CA PRO A 3 -24.40 26.90 -12.13
C PRO A 3 -23.41 26.84 -10.95
N VAL A 4 -23.82 27.32 -9.78
CA VAL A 4 -23.03 27.26 -8.54
C VAL A 4 -22.87 25.81 -8.04
N ASN A 5 -23.91 24.99 -8.18
CA ASN A 5 -23.86 23.59 -7.75
C ASN A 5 -22.97 22.75 -8.69
N SER A 6 -22.95 23.04 -10.00
CA SER A 6 -22.03 22.38 -10.93
C SER A 6 -20.57 22.74 -10.67
N ALA A 7 -20.27 24.02 -10.39
CA ALA A 7 -18.90 24.44 -10.07
C ALA A 7 -18.37 23.75 -8.80
N ARG A 8 -19.19 23.69 -7.73
CA ARG A 8 -18.84 22.98 -6.49
C ARG A 8 -18.67 21.47 -6.69
N LEU A 9 -19.48 20.85 -7.54
CA LEU A 9 -19.33 19.42 -7.85
C LEU A 9 -17.98 19.15 -8.54
N MET A 10 -17.63 19.95 -9.56
CA MET A 10 -16.35 19.81 -10.28
C MET A 10 -15.15 20.01 -9.35
N GLU A 11 -15.20 21.01 -8.47
CA GLU A 11 -14.17 21.25 -7.47
C GLU A 11 -13.98 20.02 -6.55
N ARG A 12 -15.09 19.45 -6.05
CA ARG A 12 -15.03 18.27 -5.17
C ARG A 12 -14.52 17.03 -5.88
N GLN A 13 -14.90 16.82 -7.14
CA GLN A 13 -14.37 15.72 -7.96
C GLN A 13 -12.86 15.86 -8.20
N ALA A 14 -12.39 17.07 -8.51
CA ALA A 14 -10.96 17.33 -8.68
C ALA A 14 -10.18 17.09 -7.37
N HIS A 15 -10.76 17.47 -6.24
CA HIS A 15 -10.16 17.20 -4.93
C HIS A 15 -10.10 15.71 -4.60
N LEU A 16 -11.18 14.95 -4.85
CA LEU A 16 -11.17 13.49 -4.70
C LEU A 16 -10.10 12.84 -5.56
N ALA A 17 -10.01 13.22 -6.84
CA ALA A 17 -8.97 12.70 -7.73
C ALA A 17 -7.55 13.03 -7.24
N SER A 18 -7.36 14.15 -6.54
CA SER A 18 -6.08 14.48 -5.90
C SER A 18 -5.80 13.59 -4.69
N LEU A 19 -6.80 13.35 -3.85
CA LEU A 19 -6.69 12.44 -2.71
C LEU A 19 -6.38 11.01 -3.17
N ASP A 20 -7.02 10.54 -4.23
CA ASP A 20 -6.77 9.21 -4.79
C ASP A 20 -5.32 9.07 -5.26
N ARG A 21 -4.76 10.08 -5.94
CA ARG A 21 -3.34 10.09 -6.32
C ARG A 21 -2.42 10.04 -5.11
N SER A 22 -2.73 10.79 -4.05
CA SER A 22 -1.95 10.75 -2.81
C SER A 22 -2.04 9.39 -2.11
N ILE A 23 -3.22 8.77 -2.08
CA ILE A 23 -3.41 7.43 -1.51
C ILE A 23 -2.59 6.41 -2.29
N ILE A 24 -2.63 6.43 -3.62
CA ILE A 24 -1.83 5.51 -4.46
C ILE A 24 -0.34 5.67 -4.16
N SER A 25 0.17 6.91 -4.14
CA SER A 25 1.58 7.18 -3.84
C SER A 25 2.00 6.65 -2.46
N LEU A 26 1.16 6.83 -1.44
CA LEU A 26 1.42 6.31 -0.10
C LEU A 26 1.42 4.77 -0.06
N ILE A 27 0.56 4.12 -0.85
CA ILE A 27 0.52 2.66 -0.95
C ILE A 27 1.80 2.13 -1.61
N GLU A 28 2.27 2.76 -2.68
CA GLU A 28 3.53 2.40 -3.36
C GLU A 28 4.75 2.60 -2.45
N GLU A 29 4.80 3.70 -1.72
CA GLU A 29 5.85 3.98 -0.74
C GLU A 29 5.84 2.94 0.39
N ARG A 30 4.66 2.62 0.93
CA ARG A 30 4.48 1.58 1.96
C ARG A 30 4.97 0.23 1.45
N ALA A 31 4.60 -0.17 0.23
CA ALA A 31 5.01 -1.44 -0.37
C ALA A 31 6.54 -1.50 -0.57
N THR A 32 7.13 -0.40 -1.04
CA THR A 32 8.59 -0.28 -1.20
C THR A 32 9.31 -0.40 0.14
N THR A 33 8.81 0.28 1.17
CA THR A 33 9.36 0.24 2.54
C THR A 33 9.25 -1.16 3.14
N ASP A 34 8.10 -1.83 2.98
CA ASP A 34 7.94 -3.22 3.45
C ASP A 34 8.90 -4.17 2.73
N SER A 35 9.13 -3.99 1.42
CA SER A 35 10.11 -4.78 0.67
C SER A 35 11.54 -4.55 1.19
N GLN A 36 11.94 -3.32 1.45
CA GLN A 36 13.26 -3.00 2.01
C GLN A 36 13.44 -3.63 3.39
N LEU A 37 12.42 -3.55 4.26
CA LEU A 37 12.48 -4.18 5.58
C LEU A 37 12.62 -5.69 5.48
N ARG A 38 11.90 -6.34 4.56
CA ARG A 38 12.03 -7.78 4.31
C ARG A 38 13.44 -8.16 3.87
N THR A 39 14.04 -7.39 2.96
CA THR A 39 15.44 -7.60 2.54
C THR A 39 16.38 -7.50 3.72
N LEU A 40 16.26 -6.45 4.56
CA LEU A 40 17.08 -6.29 5.75
C LEU A 40 16.93 -7.47 6.74
N ARG A 41 15.69 -7.95 6.94
CA ARG A 41 15.43 -9.12 7.79
C ARG A 41 16.07 -10.38 7.23
N ARG A 42 15.94 -10.64 5.93
CA ARG A 42 16.58 -11.77 5.24
C ARG A 42 18.10 -11.71 5.41
N LEU A 43 18.71 -10.56 5.14
CA LEU A 43 20.14 -10.33 5.32
C LEU A 43 20.60 -10.50 6.78
N SER A 44 19.69 -10.29 7.73
CA SER A 44 19.93 -10.50 9.16
C SER A 44 19.64 -11.92 9.64
N GLY A 45 19.34 -12.87 8.74
CA GLY A 45 18.98 -14.25 9.09
C GLY A 45 17.62 -14.41 9.77
N LEU A 46 16.78 -13.37 9.74
CA LEU A 46 15.43 -13.39 10.30
C LEU A 46 14.39 -13.79 9.25
N HIS A 47 13.26 -14.33 9.71
CA HIS A 47 12.10 -14.53 8.84
C HIS A 47 11.62 -13.21 8.25
N GLU A 48 11.34 -13.21 6.95
CA GLU A 48 10.88 -12.02 6.22
C GLU A 48 9.58 -11.45 6.78
N PHE A 49 8.70 -12.32 7.28
CA PHE A 49 7.42 -11.95 7.87
C PHE A 49 7.44 -12.12 9.38
N GLN A 50 6.76 -11.22 10.08
CA GLN A 50 6.56 -11.27 11.52
C GLN A 50 5.07 -11.12 11.82
N LEU A 51 4.46 -12.22 12.29
CA LEU A 51 3.01 -12.28 12.51
C LEU A 51 2.50 -11.20 13.47
N SER A 52 3.26 -10.89 14.54
CA SER A 52 2.86 -9.83 15.48
C SER A 52 2.71 -8.48 14.77
N ARG A 53 3.64 -8.11 13.89
CA ARG A 53 3.58 -6.85 13.13
C ARG A 53 2.40 -6.84 12.16
N GLU A 54 2.10 -7.98 11.53
CA GLU A 54 0.92 -8.06 10.67
C GLU A 54 -0.38 -7.87 11.47
N ASN A 55 -0.46 -8.44 12.67
CA ASN A 55 -1.60 -8.24 13.57
C ASN A 55 -1.71 -6.79 14.05
N ASP A 56 -0.59 -6.11 14.32
CA ASP A 56 -0.58 -4.70 14.70
C ASP A 56 -1.14 -3.84 13.56
N VAL A 57 -0.76 -4.11 12.31
CA VAL A 57 -1.30 -3.42 11.13
C VAL A 57 -2.81 -3.66 11.00
N LEU A 58 -3.27 -4.90 11.14
CA LEU A 58 -4.70 -5.22 11.08
C LEU A 58 -5.48 -4.47 12.17
N SER A 59 -4.94 -4.43 13.39
CA SER A 59 -5.54 -3.76 14.54
C SER A 59 -5.61 -2.25 14.35
N GLN A 60 -4.51 -1.63 13.92
CA GLN A 60 -4.45 -0.19 13.66
C GLN A 60 -5.49 0.26 12.63
N TYR A 61 -5.62 -0.47 11.52
CA TYR A 61 -6.63 -0.13 10.51
C TYR A 61 -8.05 -0.44 11.00
N HIS A 62 -8.24 -1.50 11.78
CA HIS A 62 -9.53 -1.80 12.39
C HIS A 62 -9.99 -0.71 13.36
N GLU A 63 -9.11 -0.22 14.22
CA GLU A 63 -9.43 0.85 15.16
C GLU A 63 -9.81 2.15 14.43
N ALA A 64 -9.13 2.46 13.32
CA ALA A 64 -9.40 3.68 12.56
C ALA A 64 -10.66 3.60 11.68
N LEU A 65 -10.94 2.44 11.05
CA LEU A 65 -11.92 2.30 9.96
C LEU A 65 -12.87 1.09 10.12
N GLY A 66 -12.84 0.42 11.27
CA GLY A 66 -13.61 -0.79 11.56
C GLY A 66 -13.31 -1.95 10.62
N ARG A 67 -14.35 -2.72 10.27
CA ARG A 67 -14.20 -3.90 9.39
C ARG A 67 -13.65 -3.56 8.01
N GLN A 68 -14.00 -2.41 7.46
CA GLN A 68 -13.46 -1.96 6.16
C GLN A 68 -11.97 -1.67 6.27
N GLY A 69 -11.52 -1.11 7.39
CA GLY A 69 -10.10 -0.98 7.72
C GLY A 69 -9.35 -2.30 7.69
N THR A 70 -9.87 -3.33 8.35
CA THR A 70 -9.27 -4.67 8.32
C THR A 70 -9.15 -5.18 6.87
N SER A 71 -10.16 -4.97 6.04
CA SER A 71 -10.11 -5.36 4.62
C SER A 71 -9.02 -4.59 3.85
N ILE A 72 -8.90 -3.28 4.07
CA ILE A 72 -7.84 -2.45 3.46
C ILE A 72 -6.46 -2.96 3.88
N ALA A 73 -6.25 -3.20 5.19
CA ALA A 73 -4.98 -3.71 5.70
C ALA A 73 -4.58 -5.05 5.07
N LEU A 74 -5.54 -5.98 4.91
CA LEU A 74 -5.30 -7.25 4.22
C LEU A 74 -4.86 -7.05 2.77
N GLN A 75 -5.46 -6.11 2.04
CA GLN A 75 -5.05 -5.79 0.68
C GLN A 75 -3.64 -5.18 0.63
N LEU A 76 -3.31 -4.28 1.56
CA LEU A 76 -1.96 -3.69 1.64
C LEU A 76 -0.89 -4.74 1.93
N LEU A 77 -1.16 -5.66 2.86
CA LEU A 77 -0.26 -6.78 3.15
C LEU A 77 -0.12 -7.70 1.92
N ALA A 78 -1.19 -7.95 1.17
CA ALA A 78 -1.15 -8.74 -0.05
C ALA A 78 -0.30 -8.08 -1.16
N ILE A 79 -0.47 -6.77 -1.37
CA ILE A 79 0.35 -5.98 -2.31
C ILE A 79 1.83 -6.13 -1.95
N ALA A 80 2.20 -5.88 -0.69
CA ALA A 80 3.60 -5.97 -0.23
C ALA A 80 4.22 -7.37 -0.40
N ARG A 81 3.41 -8.45 -0.33
CA ARG A 81 3.87 -9.81 -0.59
C ARG A 81 4.17 -10.06 -2.06
N ASN A 82 3.34 -9.51 -2.95
CA ASN A 82 3.43 -9.71 -4.40
C ASN A 82 4.46 -8.77 -5.07
N GLU A 83 4.67 -7.56 -4.57
CA GLU A 83 5.64 -6.60 -5.11
C GLU A 83 7.08 -7.14 -5.05
N GLY A 84 7.38 -7.94 -4.02
CA GLY A 84 8.67 -8.64 -3.90
C GLY A 84 8.87 -9.71 -4.98
N ARG A 85 7.81 -10.33 -5.51
CA ARG A 85 7.94 -11.23 -6.68
C ARG A 85 8.22 -10.43 -7.94
N ARG A 86 7.46 -9.34 -8.16
CA ARG A 86 7.58 -8.52 -9.38
C ARG A 86 8.95 -7.85 -9.52
N LYS A 87 9.61 -7.47 -8.42
CA LYS A 87 10.99 -6.92 -8.46
C LYS A 87 12.05 -8.00 -8.73
N VAL A 88 11.91 -9.20 -8.16
CA VAL A 88 12.83 -10.32 -8.43
C VAL A 88 12.77 -10.70 -9.91
N ASP A 89 11.58 -10.75 -10.49
CA ASP A 89 11.41 -11.05 -11.91
C ASP A 89 12.13 -10.02 -12.82
N ILE A 90 12.16 -8.74 -12.42
CA ILE A 90 12.84 -7.66 -13.17
C ILE A 90 14.37 -7.75 -13.03
N GLU A 91 14.89 -8.00 -11.83
CA GLU A 91 16.34 -8.15 -11.60
C GLU A 91 16.93 -9.42 -12.26
N GLU A 92 16.17 -10.51 -12.27
CA GLU A 92 16.58 -11.77 -12.91
C GLU A 92 16.58 -11.65 -14.44
N THR A 93 15.63 -10.90 -15.02
CA THR A 93 15.61 -10.57 -16.46
C THR A 93 16.76 -9.64 -16.86
N ALA A 94 17.17 -8.72 -15.98
CA ALA A 94 18.26 -7.78 -16.24
C ALA A 94 19.67 -8.41 -16.10
N THR A 95 19.81 -9.51 -15.36
CA THR A 95 21.09 -10.23 -15.18
C THR A 95 21.32 -11.29 -16.26
N ALA A 96 20.25 -11.68 -16.98
CA ALA A 96 20.30 -12.68 -18.05
C ALA A 96 20.51 -12.09 -19.47
N ALA A 97 20.77 -10.79 -19.59
CA ALA A 97 21.05 -10.07 -20.83
C ALA A 97 22.48 -9.49 -20.83
#